data_AF-A0A8S8YSF2-F1
#
_entry.id   AF-A0A8S8YSF2-F1
#
_cell.length_a   1.000
_cell.length_b   1.000
_cell.length_c   1.000
_cell.angle_alpha   90.00
_cell.angle_beta   90.00
_cell.angle_gamma   90.00
#
_symmetry.space_group_name_H-M   'P 1'
#
loop_
_entity.id
_entity.type
_entity.pdbx_description
1 polymer ?
#
loop_
_entity_poly.entity_id
_entity_poly.type
_entity_poly.pdbx_seq_one_letter_code
_entity_poly.pdbx_strand_id
1 'polypeptide(L)'
;MVGYSRDDFEVPVEDYDFSRVSDVGSLIDQMSRAGGFTASKLARARDILREAISRSDGEGVLNWLSFPACLCATGTRGFFIEALKRRAYNVVITTCGTLDMT
;
A
#
# COMPACT_ATOMS: atom_id res chain seq x y z
N MET A 1 -28.27 -24.39 -11.56
CA MET A 1 -27.21 -23.73 -10.77
C MET A 1 -26.38 -22.95 -11.77
N VAL A 2 -26.42 -21.61 -11.72
CA VAL A 2 -25.65 -20.78 -12.67
C VAL A 2 -24.19 -20.87 -12.23
N GLY A 3 -23.34 -21.45 -13.06
CA GLY A 3 -21.90 -21.49 -12.84
C GLY A 3 -21.31 -20.18 -13.31
N TYR A 4 -20.53 -19.53 -12.44
CA TYR A 4 -19.78 -18.34 -12.82
C TYR A 4 -18.48 -18.75 -13.53
N SER A 5 -18.19 -18.11 -14.67
CA SER A 5 -16.91 -18.20 -15.38
C SER A 5 -15.94 -17.13 -14.88
N ARG A 6 -14.64 -17.35 -15.07
CA ARG A 6 -13.61 -16.31 -14.81
C ARG A 6 -13.83 -15.05 -15.65
N ASP A 7 -14.43 -15.20 -16.82
CA ASP A 7 -14.72 -14.13 -17.77
C ASP A 7 -15.95 -13.28 -17.38
N ASP A 8 -16.69 -13.68 -16.34
CA ASP A 8 -17.86 -12.93 -15.85
C ASP A 8 -17.46 -11.67 -15.06
N PHE A 9 -16.15 -11.46 -14.85
CA PHE A 9 -15.57 -10.32 -14.12
C PHE A 9 -14.70 -9.47 -15.06
N GLU A 10 -14.71 -8.14 -14.90
CA GLU A 10 -13.84 -7.22 -15.68
C GLU A 10 -12.35 -7.55 -15.55
N VAL A 11 -11.94 -8.18 -14.44
CA VAL A 11 -10.62 -8.76 -14.23
C VAL A 11 -10.82 -10.22 -13.82
N PRO A 12 -10.32 -11.19 -14.61
CA PRO A 12 -10.49 -12.60 -14.29
C PRO A 12 -9.73 -12.97 -13.01
N VAL A 13 -10.32 -13.89 -12.23
CA VAL A 13 -9.68 -14.42 -11.02
C VAL A 13 -8.58 -15.41 -11.42
N GLU A 14 -7.34 -15.11 -11.04
CA GLU A 14 -6.17 -15.95 -11.25
C GLU A 14 -5.69 -16.57 -9.93
N ASP A 15 -5.44 -17.88 -9.91
CA ASP A 15 -4.85 -18.55 -8.74
C ASP A 15 -3.37 -18.19 -8.60
N TYR A 16 -2.84 -18.28 -7.37
CA TYR A 16 -1.41 -18.11 -7.14
C TYR A 16 -0.62 -19.23 -7.82
N ASP A 17 0.45 -18.84 -8.51
CA ASP A 17 1.48 -19.74 -9.01
C ASP A 17 2.79 -19.49 -8.26
N PHE A 18 3.00 -20.28 -7.21
CA PHE A 18 4.19 -20.18 -6.36
C PHE A 18 5.49 -20.54 -7.09
N SER A 19 5.43 -21.28 -8.21
CA SER A 19 6.61 -21.54 -9.03
C SER A 19 7.13 -20.29 -9.74
N ARG A 20 6.25 -19.28 -9.90
CA ARG A 20 6.55 -17.99 -10.54
C ARG A 20 6.81 -16.86 -9.55
N VAL A 21 6.84 -17.15 -8.25
CA VAL A 21 7.20 -16.17 -7.21
C VAL A 21 8.72 -16.07 -7.13
N SER A 22 9.29 -14.95 -7.56
CA SER A 22 10.72 -14.65 -7.46
C SER A 22 11.08 -13.90 -6.17
N ASP A 23 10.17 -13.06 -5.70
CA ASP A 23 10.33 -12.19 -4.55
C ASP A 23 8.97 -11.75 -3.97
N VAL A 24 8.99 -10.98 -2.88
CA VAL A 24 7.78 -10.48 -2.22
C VAL A 24 6.94 -9.59 -3.13
N GLY A 25 7.57 -8.82 -4.02
CA GLY A 25 6.87 -7.97 -5.00
C GLY A 25 6.05 -8.80 -5.97
N SER A 26 6.66 -9.85 -6.52
CA SER A 26 5.99 -10.79 -7.44
C SER A 26 4.79 -11.50 -6.80
N LEU A 27 4.86 -11.79 -5.49
CA LEU A 27 3.72 -12.31 -4.75
C LEU A 27 2.59 -11.27 -4.64
N ILE A 28 2.91 -10.02 -4.28
CA ILE A 28 1.90 -8.95 -4.20
C ILE A 28 1.31 -8.64 -5.59
N ASP A 29 2.08 -8.80 -6.67
CA ASP A 29 1.54 -8.68 -8.04
C ASP A 29 0.50 -9.76 -8.32
N GLN A 30 0.73 -11.00 -7.90
CA GLN A 30 -0.28 -12.05 -8.00
C GLN A 30 -1.50 -11.75 -7.10
N MET A 31 -1.30 -11.15 -5.91
CA MET A 31 -2.41 -10.71 -5.04
C MET A 31 -3.34 -9.71 -5.75
N SER A 32 -2.85 -8.93 -6.71
CA SER A 32 -3.70 -8.02 -7.49
C SER A 32 -4.77 -8.74 -8.33
N ARG A 33 -4.49 -9.98 -8.78
CA ARG A 33 -5.32 -10.78 -9.69
C ARG A 33 -6.09 -11.92 -9.00
N ALA A 34 -5.85 -12.14 -7.71
CA ALA A 34 -6.43 -13.24 -6.93
C ALA A 34 -7.95 -13.11 -6.63
N GLY A 35 -8.68 -12.20 -7.30
CA GLY A 35 -10.13 -12.10 -7.20
C GLY A 35 -10.68 -11.29 -6.02
N GLY A 36 -9.92 -10.32 -5.49
CA GLY A 36 -10.47 -9.27 -4.63
C GLY A 36 -10.18 -9.42 -3.12
N PHE A 37 -11.14 -8.96 -2.31
CA PHE A 37 -11.00 -8.81 -0.85
C PHE A 37 -9.76 -7.99 -0.44
N THR A 38 -9.04 -8.43 0.59
CA THR A 38 -7.87 -7.74 1.14
C THR A 38 -6.66 -7.89 0.22
N ALA A 39 -6.56 -8.98 -0.56
CA ALA A 39 -5.41 -9.24 -1.41
C ALA A 39 -5.23 -8.15 -2.48
N SER A 40 -6.27 -7.91 -3.28
CA SER A 40 -6.23 -6.86 -4.30
C SER A 40 -6.16 -5.46 -3.70
N LYS A 41 -6.74 -5.23 -2.50
CA LYS A 41 -6.62 -3.94 -1.78
C LYS A 41 -5.19 -3.67 -1.34
N LEU A 42 -4.46 -4.69 -0.85
CA LEU A 42 -3.08 -4.54 -0.44
C LEU A 42 -2.17 -4.23 -1.65
N ALA A 43 -2.35 -4.97 -2.74
CA ALA A 43 -1.61 -4.72 -3.98
C ALA A 43 -1.87 -3.31 -4.51
N ARG A 44 -3.13 -2.89 -4.54
CA ARG A 44 -3.51 -1.53 -4.93
C ARG A 44 -2.93 -0.46 -4.00
N ALA A 45 -2.96 -0.69 -2.69
CA ALA A 45 -2.41 0.24 -1.71
C ALA A 45 -0.88 0.39 -1.88
N ARG A 46 -0.16 -0.71 -2.13
CA ARG A 46 1.27 -0.67 -2.48
C ARG A 46 1.51 0.23 -3.70
N ASP A 47 0.71 0.08 -4.75
CA ASP A 47 0.88 0.87 -5.98
C ASP A 47 0.62 2.36 -5.75
N ILE A 48 -0.44 2.70 -5.00
CA ILE A 48 -0.75 4.08 -4.61
C ILE A 48 0.40 4.69 -3.79
N LEU A 49 0.92 3.96 -2.80
CA LEU A 49 2.04 4.44 -1.98
C LEU A 49 3.31 4.61 -2.82
N ARG A 50 3.62 3.66 -3.71
CA ARG A 50 4.79 3.75 -4.59
C ARG A 50 4.67 4.98 -5.51
N GLU A 51 3.51 5.20 -6.11
CA GLU A 51 3.26 6.37 -6.95
C GLU A 51 3.41 7.67 -6.16
N ALA A 52 2.72 7.78 -5.01
CA ALA A 52 2.75 8.96 -4.16
C ALA A 52 4.18 9.33 -3.73
N ILE A 53 4.96 8.35 -3.27
CA ILE A 53 6.36 8.53 -2.87
C ILE A 53 7.23 8.91 -4.08
N SER A 54 7.02 8.29 -5.24
CA SER A 54 7.84 8.59 -6.44
C SER A 54 7.62 9.99 -7.00
N ARG A 55 6.47 10.61 -6.69
CA ARG A 55 6.07 11.92 -7.20
C ARG A 55 6.23 13.05 -6.18
N SER A 56 6.76 12.77 -4.99
CA SER A 56 6.82 13.73 -3.88
C SER A 56 7.64 15.00 -4.17
N ASP A 57 8.63 14.89 -5.07
CA ASP A 57 9.48 15.99 -5.52
C ASP A 57 9.04 16.57 -6.89
N GLY A 58 7.92 16.10 -7.44
CA GLY A 58 7.41 16.57 -8.73
C GLY A 58 6.82 17.98 -8.63
N GLU A 59 7.09 18.83 -9.63
CA GLU A 59 6.47 20.15 -9.72
C GLU A 59 4.94 20.04 -9.73
N GLY A 60 4.27 20.87 -8.93
CA GLY A 60 2.81 20.88 -8.82
C GLY A 60 2.21 19.69 -8.04
N VAL A 61 3.02 18.82 -7.42
CA VAL A 61 2.55 17.73 -6.57
C VAL A 61 2.64 18.14 -5.11
N LEU A 62 1.56 17.94 -4.36
CA LEU A 62 1.53 18.09 -2.91
C LEU A 62 1.03 16.79 -2.30
N ASN A 63 1.96 15.98 -1.77
CA ASN A 63 1.70 14.67 -1.20
C ASN A 63 1.46 14.74 0.31
N TRP A 64 0.36 14.15 0.79
CA TRP A 64 -0.11 14.22 2.16
C TRP A 64 -0.17 12.82 2.78
N LEU A 65 0.24 12.72 4.04
CA LEU A 65 0.07 11.52 4.84
C LEU A 65 -0.64 11.86 6.15
N SER A 66 -1.74 11.16 6.44
CA SER A 66 -2.40 11.25 7.74
C SER A 66 -2.51 9.88 8.41
N PHE A 67 -2.33 9.86 9.73
CA PHE A 67 -2.41 8.64 10.52
C PHE A 67 -2.70 8.92 12.00
N PRO A 68 -3.30 7.97 12.75
CA PRO A 68 -3.48 8.09 14.19
C PRO A 68 -2.19 7.75 14.96
N ALA A 69 -2.01 8.34 16.13
CA ALA A 69 -0.83 8.13 16.99
C ALA A 69 -0.55 6.66 17.37
N CYS A 70 -1.57 5.80 17.41
CA CYS A 70 -1.39 4.40 17.79
C CYS A 70 -0.46 3.62 16.85
N LEU A 71 -0.31 4.03 15.59
CA LEU A 71 0.64 3.39 14.67
C LEU A 71 2.10 3.66 15.07
N CYS A 72 2.36 4.78 15.75
CA CYS A 72 3.68 5.08 16.32
C CYS A 72 3.97 4.31 17.62
N ALA A 73 2.95 3.68 18.22
CA ALA A 73 3.10 2.78 19.37
C ALA A 73 3.66 1.40 19.02
N THR A 74 3.74 1.07 17.73
CA THR A 74 4.19 -0.24 17.26
C THR A 74 5.47 -0.12 16.42
N GLY A 75 5.99 -1.24 15.93
CA GLY A 75 7.12 -1.28 15.00
C GLY A 75 6.89 -0.50 13.70
N THR A 76 5.63 -0.23 13.31
CA THR A 76 5.33 0.59 12.14
C THR A 76 5.81 2.04 12.26
N ARG A 77 6.14 2.51 13.47
CA ARG A 77 6.82 3.79 13.69
C ARG A 77 8.03 3.98 12.77
N GLY A 78 8.79 2.92 12.51
CA GLY A 78 9.97 2.94 11.64
C GLY A 78 9.65 3.40 10.21
N PHE A 79 8.49 3.03 9.66
CA PHE A 79 8.05 3.48 8.35
C PHE A 79 7.87 5.01 8.30
N PHE A 80 7.18 5.59 9.28
CA PHE A 80 6.94 7.03 9.33
C PHE A 80 8.23 7.83 9.49
N ILE A 81 9.16 7.36 10.34
CA ILE A 81 10.49 7.97 10.50
C ILE A 81 11.24 7.99 9.17
N GLU A 82 11.26 6.86 8.46
CA GLU A 82 11.99 6.77 7.19
C GLU A 82 11.33 7.61 6.09
N ALA A 83 10.00 7.62 6.02
CA ALA A 83 9.24 8.45 5.10
C ALA A 83 9.53 9.95 5.29
N LEU A 84 9.61 10.42 6.55
CA LEU A 84 9.96 11.79 6.88
C LEU A 84 11.42 12.13 6.52
N LYS A 85 12.38 11.25 6.86
CA LYS A 85 13.79 11.43 6.52
C LYS A 85 14.01 11.57 5.01
N ARG A 86 13.28 10.79 4.22
CA ARG A 86 13.32 10.83 2.75
C ARG A 86 12.51 11.97 2.13
N ARG A 87 11.80 12.78 2.93
CA ARG A 87 10.86 13.79 2.46
C ARG A 87 9.82 13.23 1.48
N ALA A 88 9.40 11.98 1.70
CA ALA A 88 8.47 11.28 0.83
C ALA A 88 7.05 11.87 0.82
N TYR A 89 6.73 12.72 1.80
CA TYR A 89 5.48 13.43 1.93
C TYR A 89 5.77 14.88 2.29
N ASN A 90 5.04 15.82 1.68
CA ASN A 90 5.21 17.25 1.91
C ASN A 90 4.43 17.71 3.15
N VAL A 91 3.30 17.08 3.44
CA VAL A 91 2.42 17.40 4.58
C VAL A 91 2.13 16.14 5.38
N VAL A 92 2.29 16.22 6.70
CA VAL A 92 1.95 15.13 7.62
C VAL A 92 0.98 15.62 8.68
N ILE A 93 -0.12 14.88 8.86
CA ILE A 93 -1.16 15.15 9.85
C ILE A 93 -1.30 13.95 10.77
N THR A 94 -1.10 14.14 12.06
CA THR A 94 -1.27 13.08 13.06
C THR A 94 -1.84 13.64 14.35
N THR A 95 -2.32 12.76 15.22
CA THR A 95 -2.81 13.14 16.55
C THR A 95 -1.64 13.34 17.53
N CYS A 96 -1.86 14.16 18.57
CA CYS A 96 -0.83 14.61 19.52
C CYS A 96 -0.04 13.47 20.18
N GLY A 97 -0.66 12.31 20.40
CA GLY A 97 0.02 11.14 20.97
C GLY A 97 1.24 10.67 20.18
N THR A 98 1.42 11.08 18.91
CA THR A 98 2.66 10.79 18.17
C THR A 98 3.88 11.53 18.74
N LEU A 99 3.68 12.72 19.31
CA LEU A 99 4.73 13.56 19.91
C LEU A 99 5.00 13.15 21.36
N ASP A 100 3.97 12.70 22.09
CA ASP A 100 4.07 12.35 23.51
C ASP A 100 4.78 11.00 23.77
N MET A 101 4.97 10.19 22.72
CA MET A 101 5.54 8.84 22.80
C MET A 101 7.07 8.80 22.57
N THR A 102 7.71 9.97 22.56
CA THR A 102 9.18 10.15 22.50
C THR A 102 9.76 10.53 23.84
#